data_AF-A0A371IAQ5-F1
#
_entry.id   AF-A0A371IAQ5-F1
#
_cell.length_a   1.000
_cell.length_b   1.000
_cell.length_c   1.000
_cell.angle_alpha   90.00
_cell.angle_beta   90.00
_cell.angle_gamma   90.00
#
_symmetry.space_group_name_H-M   'P 1'
#
loop_
_entity.id
_entity.type
_entity.pdbx_description
1 polymer ?
#
loop_
_entity_poly.entity_id
_entity_poly.type
_entity_poly.pdbx_seq_one_letter_code
_entity_poly.pdbx_strand_id
1 'polypeptide(L)'
;MMVIKNQQDEMVPAKIQSSWQVCIDYRKLNQATHKDHFPLTFIGQIHIAHVDQNKTTFTCPFERFAYTRMPFRLCNAPSTFQRCMIGIFSNLLEECMEVFMDNFIVYAESFEAYLDNLSKVLLRCIHNNLVLNFEKCHFMVTKGIILGHLVSTRGIEVDKAKIDVISSLSNPAFVWEVPSFLGHADFYKRFIKDFNKIIMPLSCYRRMPTLSLTSLVWMHFKS
;
A
#
# COMPACT_ATOMS: atom_id res chain seq x y z
N MET A 1 28.19 -4.61 -8.88
CA MET A 1 27.60 -4.75 -7.53
C MET A 1 28.51 -4.00 -6.59
N MET A 2 28.08 -2.87 -6.05
CA MET A 2 28.87 -2.14 -5.04
C MET A 2 28.51 -2.69 -3.67
N VAL A 3 29.54 -2.93 -2.86
CA VAL A 3 29.39 -3.41 -1.49
C VAL A 3 29.74 -2.24 -0.58
N ILE A 4 28.80 -1.86 0.29
CA ILE A 4 28.96 -0.75 1.21
C ILE A 4 29.07 -1.34 2.61
N LYS A 5 30.03 -0.84 3.40
CA LYS A 5 30.18 -1.21 4.81
C LYS A 5 29.08 -0.54 5.64
N ASN A 6 28.33 -1.31 6.41
CA ASN A 6 27.41 -0.77 7.41
C ASN A 6 28.18 -0.24 8.65
N GLN A 7 27.46 0.33 9.63
CA GLN A 7 28.06 0.84 10.87
C GLN A 7 28.68 -0.26 11.76
N GLN A 8 28.38 -1.52 11.47
CA GLN A 8 28.94 -2.72 12.10
C GLN A 8 30.06 -3.35 11.27
N ASP A 9 30.57 -2.64 10.25
CA ASP A 9 31.67 -3.06 9.38
C ASP A 9 31.36 -4.28 8.48
N GLU A 10 30.08 -4.66 8.39
CA GLU A 10 29.61 -5.74 7.52
C GLU A 10 29.39 -5.24 6.08
N MET A 11 29.82 -6.07 5.15
CA MET A 11 29.80 -5.81 3.71
C MET A 11 28.41 -6.11 3.16
N VAL A 12 27.54 -5.11 3.09
CA VAL A 12 26.16 -5.27 2.59
C VAL A 12 26.12 -4.95 1.09
N PRO A 13 25.50 -5.81 0.25
CA PRO A 13 25.29 -5.50 -1.15
C PRO A 13 24.32 -4.33 -1.29
N ALA A 14 24.83 -3.18 -1.73
CA ALA A 14 24.01 -2.01 -2.00
C ALA A 14 23.43 -2.12 -3.41
N LYS A 15 22.10 -2.05 -3.49
CA LYS A 15 21.40 -1.95 -4.77
C LYS A 15 21.85 -0.65 -5.44
N ILE A 16 22.50 -0.75 -6.60
CA ILE A 16 22.89 0.44 -7.38
C ILE A 16 21.60 1.14 -7.79
N GLN A 17 21.27 2.28 -7.16
CA GLN A 17 20.26 3.19 -7.69
C GLN A 17 20.88 3.84 -8.93
N SER A 18 20.61 3.26 -10.10
CA SER A 18 21.04 3.80 -11.40
C SER A 18 20.25 5.05 -11.82
N SER A 19 19.26 5.47 -11.01
CA SER A 19 18.39 6.60 -11.30
C SER A 19 18.04 7.36 -10.03
N TRP A 20 18.00 8.68 -10.16
CA TRP A 20 17.50 9.59 -9.13
C TRP A 20 16.00 9.79 -9.34
N GLN A 21 15.21 9.63 -8.28
CA GLN A 21 13.78 9.93 -8.30
C GLN A 21 13.52 11.24 -7.56
N VAL A 22 12.86 12.19 -8.23
CA VAL A 22 12.48 13.46 -7.63
C VAL A 22 11.34 13.23 -6.64
N CYS A 23 11.56 13.63 -5.38
CA CYS A 23 10.59 13.53 -4.31
C CYS A 23 10.23 14.93 -3.79
N ILE A 24 9.05 15.44 -4.15
CA ILE A 24 8.56 16.74 -3.67
C ILE A 24 7.97 16.60 -2.26
N ASP A 25 8.27 17.54 -1.38
CA ASP A 25 7.77 17.56 -0.01
C ASP A 25 6.41 18.28 0.11
N TYR A 26 5.33 17.50 0.04
CA TYR A 26 3.96 17.99 0.20
C TYR A 26 3.45 18.01 1.65
N ARG A 27 4.30 17.86 2.68
CA ARG A 27 3.85 17.80 4.08
C ARG A 27 2.97 18.99 4.49
N LYS A 28 3.38 20.22 4.18
CA LYS A 28 2.60 21.44 4.49
C LYS A 28 1.29 21.48 3.71
N LEU A 29 1.33 21.13 2.44
CA LEU A 29 0.13 21.08 1.58
C LEU A 29 -0.89 20.05 2.10
N ASN A 30 -0.42 18.86 2.47
CA ASN A 30 -1.26 17.79 2.99
C ASN A 30 -1.90 18.14 4.35
N GLN A 31 -1.26 18.99 5.16
CA GLN A 31 -1.85 19.49 6.42
C GLN A 31 -2.99 20.50 6.16
N ALA A 32 -2.86 21.32 5.12
CA ALA A 32 -3.88 22.31 4.74
C ALA A 32 -5.01 21.73 3.87
N THR A 33 -4.85 20.51 3.37
CA THR A 33 -5.83 19.86 2.50
C THR A 33 -6.86 19.10 3.33
N HIS A 34 -8.15 19.31 3.04
CA HIS A 34 -9.21 18.50 3.64
C HIS A 34 -9.02 17.03 3.25
N LYS A 35 -8.87 16.15 4.25
CA LYS A 35 -8.63 14.73 4.01
C LYS A 35 -9.92 14.08 3.55
N ASP A 36 -9.84 13.41 2.40
CA ASP A 36 -10.90 12.52 1.96
C ASP A 36 -10.77 11.21 2.74
N HIS A 37 -11.88 10.71 3.31
CA HIS A 37 -11.88 9.47 4.07
C HIS A 37 -11.83 8.29 3.10
N PHE A 38 -10.64 8.03 2.58
CA PHE A 38 -10.38 6.86 1.78
C PHE A 38 -8.87 6.51 1.87
N PRO A 39 -8.52 5.33 2.38
CA PRO A 39 -7.12 4.97 2.56
C PRO A 39 -6.51 4.53 1.21
N LEU A 40 -5.17 4.62 1.08
CA LEU A 40 -4.26 3.81 0.20
C LEU A 40 -3.79 4.39 -1.16
N THR A 41 -2.51 4.25 -1.54
CA THR A 41 -1.74 4.98 -2.60
C THR A 41 -1.41 4.26 -3.92
N PHE A 42 -1.56 4.91 -5.09
CA PHE A 42 -0.65 4.85 -6.27
C PHE A 42 -1.11 5.79 -7.42
N ILE A 43 -0.40 6.88 -7.79
CA ILE A 43 -0.89 7.81 -8.83
C ILE A 43 0.17 8.45 -9.73
N GLY A 44 -0.17 8.43 -11.03
CA GLY A 44 0.42 9.23 -12.09
C GLY A 44 -0.45 9.26 -13.37
N GLN A 45 -1.51 8.45 -13.45
CA GLN A 45 -2.41 8.39 -14.62
C GLN A 45 -3.63 9.31 -14.52
N ILE A 46 -3.97 9.83 -13.33
CA ILE A 46 -5.17 10.65 -13.14
C ILE A 46 -4.82 12.13 -13.31
N HIS A 47 -5.60 12.86 -14.10
CA HIS A 47 -5.45 14.31 -14.24
C HIS A 47 -5.85 15.03 -12.96
N ILE A 48 -5.08 16.06 -12.60
CA ILE A 48 -5.48 17.02 -11.57
C ILE A 48 -6.47 18.00 -12.20
N ALA A 49 -7.53 18.32 -11.47
CA ALA A 49 -8.45 19.38 -11.86
C ALA A 49 -7.67 20.68 -12.13
N HIS A 50 -8.00 21.38 -13.21
CA HIS A 50 -7.23 22.55 -13.66
C HIS A 50 -7.06 23.61 -12.56
N VAL A 51 -8.09 23.81 -11.73
CA VAL A 51 -8.08 24.75 -10.60
C VAL A 51 -7.10 24.37 -9.47
N ASP A 52 -6.71 23.11 -9.38
CA ASP A 52 -5.86 22.57 -8.32
C ASP A 52 -4.41 22.33 -8.76
N GLN A 53 -4.10 22.42 -10.05
CA GLN A 53 -2.75 22.18 -10.58
C GLN A 53 -1.71 23.11 -9.93
N ASN A 54 -2.05 24.40 -9.75
CA ASN A 54 -1.18 25.39 -9.12
C ASN A 54 -0.81 25.04 -7.66
N LYS A 55 -1.64 24.25 -6.96
CA LYS A 55 -1.35 23.80 -5.59
C LYS A 55 -0.21 22.79 -5.54
N THR A 56 0.08 22.12 -6.65
CA THR A 56 1.16 21.13 -6.76
C THR A 56 2.48 21.71 -7.25
N THR A 57 2.54 23.04 -7.41
CA THR A 57 3.72 23.74 -7.91
C THR A 57 4.94 23.50 -7.01
N PHE A 58 6.07 23.18 -7.62
CA PHE A 58 7.37 23.10 -6.96
C PHE A 58 8.37 23.99 -7.69
N THR A 59 9.39 24.45 -6.96
CA THR A 59 10.44 25.32 -7.48
C THR A 59 11.71 24.52 -7.67
N CYS A 60 12.22 24.48 -8.90
CA CYS A 60 13.57 24.06 -9.22
C CYS A 60 14.49 25.30 -9.28
N PRO A 61 15.83 25.13 -9.21
CA PRO A 61 16.76 26.26 -9.24
C PRO A 61 16.58 27.24 -10.41
N PHE A 62 16.03 26.77 -11.54
CA PHE A 62 15.88 27.55 -12.77
C PHE A 62 14.44 27.98 -13.03
N GLU A 63 13.44 27.17 -12.67
CA GLU A 63 12.04 27.39 -13.03
C GLU A 63 11.07 26.78 -12.01
N ARG A 64 9.79 27.19 -12.08
CA ARG A 64 8.69 26.57 -11.34
C ARG A 64 7.90 25.64 -12.25
N PHE A 65 7.60 24.45 -11.75
CA PHE A 65 6.81 23.46 -12.47
C PHE A 65 5.58 23.08 -11.65
N ALA A 66 4.48 22.77 -12.35
CA ALA A 66 3.26 22.24 -11.75
C ALA A 66 2.92 20.90 -12.38
N TYR A 67 2.35 20.00 -11.60
CA TYR A 67 1.93 18.70 -12.11
C TYR A 67 0.55 18.81 -12.78
N THR A 68 0.44 18.25 -13.98
CA THR A 68 -0.85 18.08 -14.70
C THR A 68 -1.55 16.78 -14.32
N ARG A 69 -0.76 15.77 -13.94
CA ARG A 69 -1.20 14.48 -13.42
C ARG A 69 -0.86 14.37 -11.95
N MET A 70 -1.71 13.70 -11.21
CA MET A 70 -1.63 13.65 -9.77
C MET A 70 -0.31 12.99 -9.30
N PRO A 71 0.57 13.74 -8.60
CA PRO A 71 1.87 13.23 -8.18
C PRO A 71 1.78 12.32 -6.96
N PHE A 72 2.86 11.59 -6.72
CA PHE A 72 3.04 10.84 -5.48
C PHE A 72 3.02 11.78 -4.25
N ARG A 73 2.67 11.20 -3.09
CA ARG A 73 2.68 11.85 -1.76
C ARG A 73 1.58 12.87 -1.47
N LEU A 74 0.63 13.10 -2.38
CA LEU A 74 -0.60 13.82 -2.03
C LEU A 74 -1.47 12.96 -1.11
N CYS A 75 -2.09 13.55 -0.08
CA CYS A 75 -2.89 12.80 0.89
C CYS A 75 -4.14 12.15 0.27
N ASN A 76 -4.81 12.86 -0.65
CA ASN A 76 -6.04 12.40 -1.32
C ASN A 76 -5.76 11.77 -2.68
N ALA A 77 -4.50 11.56 -3.01
CA ALA A 77 -4.16 10.78 -4.19
C ALA A 77 -4.88 9.42 -4.09
N PRO A 78 -4.47 8.54 -3.17
CA PRO A 78 -5.19 7.37 -2.77
C PRO A 78 -6.67 7.20 -3.14
N SER A 79 -7.48 8.03 -2.49
CA SER A 79 -8.93 8.08 -2.56
C SER A 79 -9.44 8.27 -3.97
N THR A 80 -8.77 9.15 -4.70
CA THR A 80 -9.14 9.53 -6.04
C THR A 80 -8.84 8.40 -7.01
N PHE A 81 -7.74 7.67 -6.82
CA PHE A 81 -7.43 6.51 -7.66
C PHE A 81 -8.45 5.40 -7.51
N GLN A 82 -8.72 4.99 -6.28
CA GLN A 82 -9.66 3.90 -6.06
C GLN A 82 -11.07 4.25 -6.54
N ARG A 83 -11.56 5.49 -6.31
CA ARG A 83 -12.86 5.92 -6.84
C ARG A 83 -12.92 5.91 -8.37
N CYS A 84 -11.84 6.35 -9.02
CA CYS A 84 -11.74 6.31 -10.47
C CYS A 84 -11.83 4.86 -10.98
N MET A 85 -11.08 3.94 -10.38
CA MET A 85 -11.11 2.53 -10.75
C MET A 85 -12.48 1.89 -10.50
N ILE A 86 -13.11 2.17 -9.36
CA ILE A 86 -14.47 1.71 -9.07
C ILE A 86 -15.45 2.24 -10.11
N GLY A 87 -15.33 3.51 -10.53
CA GLY A 87 -16.17 4.08 -11.59
C GLY A 87 -15.99 3.38 -12.93
N ILE A 88 -14.74 3.16 -13.36
CA ILE A 88 -14.40 2.55 -14.65
C ILE A 88 -14.87 1.08 -14.74
N PHE A 89 -14.68 0.32 -13.66
CA PHE A 89 -14.95 -1.11 -13.57
C PHE A 89 -16.25 -1.45 -12.84
N SER A 90 -17.10 -0.46 -12.53
CA SER A 90 -18.36 -0.62 -11.78
C SER A 90 -19.22 -1.80 -12.24
N ASN A 91 -19.31 -2.03 -13.55
CA ASN A 91 -20.10 -3.13 -14.13
C ASN A 91 -19.42 -4.51 -14.08
N LEU A 92 -18.12 -4.57 -13.78
CA LEU A 92 -17.30 -5.79 -13.76
C LEU A 92 -16.90 -6.19 -12.33
N LEU A 93 -16.99 -5.24 -11.39
CA LEU A 93 -16.70 -5.45 -9.99
C LEU A 93 -17.65 -6.46 -9.36
N GLU A 94 -17.13 -7.28 -8.45
CA GLU A 94 -17.82 -8.35 -7.72
C GLU A 94 -18.28 -9.55 -8.58
N GLU A 95 -18.51 -9.36 -9.88
CA GLU A 95 -18.88 -10.44 -10.79
C GLU A 95 -17.66 -11.22 -11.30
N CYS A 96 -16.69 -10.52 -11.90
CA CYS A 96 -15.55 -11.14 -12.58
C CYS A 96 -14.19 -10.61 -12.13
N MET A 97 -14.22 -9.54 -11.33
CA MET A 97 -13.05 -8.77 -11.01
C MET A 97 -13.19 -8.11 -9.63
N GLU A 98 -12.07 -8.05 -8.91
CA GLU A 98 -11.90 -7.19 -7.76
C GLU A 98 -10.79 -6.18 -8.04
N VAL A 99 -11.02 -4.91 -7.67
CA VAL A 99 -10.00 -3.88 -7.74
C VAL A 99 -9.66 -3.41 -6.35
N PHE A 100 -8.41 -3.59 -5.98
CA PHE A 100 -7.86 -3.05 -4.75
C PHE A 100 -6.60 -2.28 -5.08
N MET A 101 -6.72 -0.96 -5.02
CA MET A 101 -5.64 -0.05 -5.30
C MET A 101 -5.09 -0.22 -6.71
N ASP A 102 -3.78 -0.38 -6.81
CA ASP A 102 -3.06 -0.66 -8.04
C ASP A 102 -3.19 -2.12 -8.49
N ASN A 103 -3.85 -2.98 -7.70
CA ASN A 103 -4.00 -4.40 -7.99
C ASN A 103 -5.37 -4.69 -8.58
N PHE A 104 -5.34 -5.27 -9.77
CA PHE A 104 -6.49 -5.80 -10.48
C PHE A 104 -6.47 -7.32 -10.34
N ILE A 105 -7.53 -7.88 -9.78
CA ILE A 105 -7.68 -9.33 -9.60
C ILE A 105 -8.83 -9.78 -10.47
N VAL A 106 -8.56 -10.65 -11.43
CA VAL A 106 -9.58 -11.28 -12.28
C VAL A 106 -9.67 -12.73 -11.86
N TYR A 107 -10.86 -13.19 -11.55
CA TYR A 107 -11.11 -14.56 -11.11
C TYR A 107 -12.23 -15.20 -11.94
N ALA A 108 -12.18 -16.52 -12.06
CA ALA A 108 -13.22 -17.34 -12.67
C ALA A 108 -13.07 -18.78 -12.20
N GLU A 109 -14.14 -19.57 -12.31
CA GLU A 109 -14.14 -20.99 -11.96
C GLU A 109 -13.58 -21.89 -13.07
N SER A 110 -13.69 -21.46 -14.33
CA SER A 110 -13.19 -22.19 -15.50
C SER A 110 -12.18 -21.38 -16.30
N PHE A 111 -11.32 -22.07 -17.04
CA PHE A 111 -10.31 -21.45 -17.88
C PHE A 111 -10.92 -20.59 -19.01
N GLU A 112 -11.98 -21.08 -19.64
CA GLU A 112 -12.67 -20.35 -20.70
C GLU A 112 -13.35 -19.09 -20.16
N ALA A 113 -14.01 -19.18 -19.00
CA ALA A 113 -14.60 -18.02 -18.34
C ALA A 113 -13.52 -17.01 -17.90
N TYR A 114 -12.35 -17.47 -17.45
CA TYR A 114 -11.23 -16.60 -17.12
C TYR A 114 -10.75 -15.79 -18.33
N LEU A 115 -10.62 -16.43 -19.50
CA LEU A 115 -10.21 -15.75 -20.73
C LEU A 115 -11.24 -14.70 -21.18
N ASP A 116 -12.54 -15.02 -21.08
CA ASP A 116 -13.61 -14.07 -21.39
C ASP A 116 -13.60 -12.87 -20.43
N ASN A 117 -13.50 -13.13 -19.13
CA ASN A 117 -13.39 -12.09 -18.09
C ASN A 117 -12.16 -11.21 -18.30
N LEU A 118 -11.00 -11.82 -18.58
CA LEU A 118 -9.76 -11.10 -18.83
C LEU A 118 -9.88 -10.22 -20.08
N SER A 119 -10.49 -10.72 -21.16
CA SER A 119 -10.74 -9.95 -22.38
C SER A 119 -11.58 -8.71 -22.11
N LYS A 120 -12.69 -8.86 -21.37
CA LYS A 120 -13.55 -7.73 -20.96
C LYS A 120 -12.79 -6.67 -20.17
N VAL A 121 -11.96 -7.10 -19.21
CA VAL A 121 -11.14 -6.20 -18.39
C VAL A 121 -10.11 -5.45 -19.23
N LEU A 122 -9.37 -6.16 -20.11
CA LEU A 122 -8.37 -5.55 -20.97
C LEU A 122 -8.98 -4.57 -21.98
N LEU A 123 -10.13 -4.91 -22.57
CA LEU A 123 -10.88 -4.01 -23.44
C LEU A 123 -11.29 -2.73 -22.68
N ARG A 124 -11.71 -2.87 -21.41
CA ARG A 124 -12.06 -1.72 -20.58
C ARG A 124 -10.84 -0.84 -20.26
N CYS A 125 -9.68 -1.44 -20.03
CA CYS A 125 -8.42 -0.70 -19.87
C CYS A 125 -8.09 0.12 -21.13
N ILE A 126 -8.19 -0.49 -22.32
CA ILE A 126 -7.93 0.18 -23.60
C ILE A 126 -8.88 1.36 -23.80
N HIS A 127 -10.18 1.15 -23.60
CA HIS A 127 -11.19 2.22 -23.76
C HIS A 127 -10.96 3.42 -22.83
N ASN A 128 -10.39 3.19 -21.64
CA ASN A 128 -10.14 4.24 -20.64
C ASN A 128 -8.68 4.73 -20.65
N ASN A 129 -7.86 4.32 -21.63
CA ASN A 129 -6.43 4.65 -21.72
C ASN A 129 -5.64 4.29 -20.44
N LEU A 130 -6.02 3.19 -19.78
CA LEU A 130 -5.28 2.65 -18.64
C LEU A 130 -4.12 1.80 -19.14
N VAL A 131 -2.92 2.13 -18.66
CA VAL A 131 -1.70 1.40 -19.00
C VAL A 131 -1.35 0.47 -17.85
N LEU A 132 -1.33 -0.83 -18.13
CA LEU A 132 -0.89 -1.87 -17.19
C LEU A 132 0.61 -2.13 -17.34
N ASN A 133 1.29 -2.40 -16.23
CA ASN A 133 2.69 -2.80 -16.25
C ASN A 133 2.80 -4.31 -16.45
N PHE A 134 3.11 -4.73 -17.67
CA PHE A 134 3.21 -6.14 -18.04
C PHE A 134 4.23 -6.92 -17.19
N GLU A 135 5.35 -6.32 -16.79
CA GLU A 135 6.38 -7.00 -15.98
C GLU A 135 5.87 -7.38 -14.58
N LYS A 136 4.84 -6.67 -14.09
CA LYS A 136 4.20 -6.92 -12.80
C LYS A 136 2.90 -7.71 -12.93
N CYS A 137 2.45 -8.00 -14.14
CA CYS A 137 1.23 -8.76 -14.36
C CYS A 137 1.52 -10.26 -14.25
N HIS A 138 0.66 -10.96 -13.50
CA HIS A 138 0.71 -12.40 -13.36
C HIS A 138 -0.60 -12.99 -13.89
N PHE A 139 -0.52 -13.82 -14.94
CA PHE A 139 -1.68 -14.42 -15.59
C PHE A 139 -1.78 -15.91 -15.26
N MET A 140 -3.02 -16.42 -15.17
CA MET A 140 -3.31 -17.85 -15.01
C MET A 140 -2.59 -18.51 -13.83
N VAL A 141 -2.46 -17.78 -12.71
CA VAL A 141 -1.80 -18.29 -11.51
C VAL A 141 -2.80 -18.99 -10.59
N THR A 142 -2.43 -20.16 -10.07
CA THR A 142 -3.24 -20.88 -9.05
C THR A 142 -3.02 -20.33 -7.63
N LYS A 143 -1.93 -19.59 -7.45
CA LYS A 143 -1.56 -18.91 -6.21
C LYS A 143 -0.92 -17.56 -6.54
N GLY A 144 -1.25 -16.52 -5.79
CA GLY A 144 -0.71 -15.18 -6.00
C GLY A 144 -0.51 -14.42 -4.71
N ILE A 145 0.42 -13.46 -4.70
CA ILE A 145 0.62 -12.57 -3.55
C ILE A 145 -0.26 -11.34 -3.75
N ILE A 146 -1.24 -11.15 -2.87
CA ILE A 146 -2.16 -10.00 -2.86
C ILE A 146 -2.05 -9.34 -1.50
N LEU A 147 -1.70 -8.03 -1.47
CA LEU A 147 -1.49 -7.27 -0.23
C LEU A 147 -0.46 -7.89 0.74
N GLY A 148 0.47 -8.66 0.18
CA GLY A 148 1.48 -9.40 0.94
C GLY A 148 0.93 -10.59 1.72
N HIS A 149 -0.22 -11.13 1.29
CA HIS A 149 -0.73 -12.45 1.66
C HIS A 149 -0.69 -13.36 0.42
N LEU A 150 -0.38 -14.64 0.63
CA LEU A 150 -0.45 -15.66 -0.41
C LEU A 150 -1.90 -16.16 -0.50
N VAL A 151 -2.58 -15.83 -1.59
CA VAL A 151 -3.94 -16.32 -1.86
C VAL A 151 -3.83 -17.59 -2.70
N SER A 152 -4.50 -18.65 -2.26
CA SER A 152 -4.58 -19.93 -2.96
C SER A 152 -5.98 -20.53 -2.85
N THR A 153 -6.25 -21.60 -3.59
CA THR A 153 -7.50 -22.39 -3.46
C THR A 153 -7.73 -22.95 -2.05
N ARG A 154 -6.67 -23.09 -1.25
CA ARG A 154 -6.76 -23.57 0.15
C ARG A 154 -7.09 -22.46 1.15
N GLY A 155 -7.10 -21.21 0.70
CA GLY A 155 -7.33 -20.03 1.52
C GLY A 155 -6.17 -19.04 1.46
N ILE A 156 -6.21 -18.09 2.41
CA ILE A 156 -5.22 -17.03 2.57
C ILE A 156 -4.14 -17.53 3.51
N GLU A 157 -2.89 -17.50 3.06
CA GLU A 157 -1.68 -17.83 3.82
C GLU A 157 -0.77 -16.59 3.91
N VAL A 158 0.21 -16.63 4.80
CA VAL A 158 1.23 -15.57 4.90
C VAL A 158 2.36 -15.86 3.92
N ASP A 159 2.85 -14.83 3.24
CA ASP A 159 4.03 -14.95 2.39
C ASP A 159 5.26 -15.38 3.20
N LYS A 160 5.97 -16.43 2.75
CA LYS A 160 7.17 -16.94 3.42
C LYS A 160 8.24 -15.88 3.57
N ALA A 161 8.45 -15.03 2.56
CA ALA A 161 9.45 -13.96 2.63
C ALA A 161 9.19 -13.02 3.81
N LYS A 162 7.92 -12.76 4.14
CA LYS A 162 7.53 -11.96 5.31
C LYS A 162 7.72 -12.70 6.63
N ILE A 163 7.59 -14.02 6.64
CA ILE A 163 7.87 -14.84 7.83
C ILE A 163 9.38 -14.79 8.10
N ASP A 164 10.19 -14.99 7.08
CA ASP A 164 11.65 -14.99 7.18
C ASP A 164 12.20 -13.67 7.72
N VAL A 165 11.63 -12.53 7.27
CA VAL A 165 11.98 -11.20 7.79
C VAL A 165 11.73 -11.13 9.30
N ILE A 166 10.58 -11.57 9.79
CA ILE A 166 10.29 -11.54 11.23
C ILE A 166 11.14 -12.54 12.00
N SER A 167 11.38 -13.73 11.46
CA SER A 167 12.28 -14.71 12.08
C SER A 167 13.71 -14.19 12.22
N SER A 168 14.13 -13.25 11.35
CA SER A 168 15.43 -12.59 11.42
C SER A 168 15.47 -11.33 12.31
N LEU A 169 14.32 -10.83 12.78
CA LEU A 169 14.29 -9.64 13.64
C LEU A 169 14.91 -9.95 15.00
N SER A 170 15.81 -9.08 15.45
CA SER A 170 16.35 -9.12 16.80
C SER A 170 15.27 -8.80 17.82
N ASN A 171 15.34 -9.45 18.99
CA ASN A 171 14.44 -9.15 20.10
C ASN A 171 14.56 -7.67 20.49
N PRO A 172 13.44 -6.96 20.71
CA PRO A 172 13.47 -5.56 21.11
C PRO A 172 14.20 -5.43 22.45
N ALA A 173 15.28 -4.66 22.46
CA ALA A 173 16.08 -4.42 23.66
C ALA A 173 15.51 -3.24 24.46
N PHE A 174 14.79 -2.33 23.79
CA PHE A 174 14.32 -1.09 24.38
C PHE A 174 12.81 -0.88 24.23
N VAL A 175 12.23 -0.15 25.19
CA VAL A 175 10.78 0.12 25.28
C VAL A 175 10.24 0.85 24.05
N TRP A 176 11.03 1.74 23.41
CA TRP A 176 10.61 2.46 22.19
C TRP A 176 10.58 1.58 20.93
N GLU A 177 11.25 0.41 20.95
CA GLU A 177 11.22 -0.55 19.83
C GLU A 177 9.97 -1.43 19.89
N VAL A 178 9.38 -1.59 21.08
CA VAL A 178 8.18 -2.41 21.30
C VAL A 178 6.98 -1.95 20.44
N PRO A 179 6.64 -0.64 20.33
CA PRO A 179 5.59 -0.18 19.42
C PRO A 179 5.86 -0.54 17.95
N SER A 180 7.12 -0.45 17.51
CA SER A 180 7.51 -0.79 16.13
C SER A 180 7.30 -2.29 15.88
N PHE A 181 7.81 -3.14 16.77
CA PHE A 181 7.62 -4.59 16.70
C PHE A 181 6.15 -4.99 16.74
N LEU A 182 5.36 -4.41 17.66
CA LEU A 182 3.92 -4.65 17.73
C LEU A 182 3.19 -4.23 16.44
N GLY A 183 3.63 -3.14 15.80
CA GLY A 183 3.12 -2.74 14.49
C GLY A 183 3.37 -3.78 13.39
N HIS A 184 4.52 -4.44 13.40
CA HIS A 184 4.82 -5.54 12.47
C HIS A 184 4.01 -6.80 12.80
N ALA A 185 3.92 -7.16 14.08
CA ALA A 185 3.21 -8.35 14.54
C ALA A 185 1.70 -8.29 14.29
N ASP A 186 1.09 -7.10 14.32
CA ASP A 186 -0.36 -6.92 14.11
C ASP A 186 -0.80 -7.39 12.71
N PHE A 187 0.08 -7.37 11.70
CA PHE A 187 -0.18 -7.93 10.36
C PHE A 187 -0.51 -9.43 10.39
N TYR A 188 0.04 -10.17 11.37
CA TYR A 188 -0.08 -11.64 11.48
C TYR A 188 -1.19 -12.05 12.45
N LYS A 189 -1.84 -11.09 13.11
CA LYS A 189 -2.88 -11.32 14.12
C LYS A 189 -3.99 -12.28 13.67
N ARG A 190 -4.36 -12.26 12.39
CA ARG A 190 -5.40 -13.14 11.82
C ARG A 190 -4.97 -14.61 11.75
N PHE A 191 -3.67 -14.89 11.71
CA PHE A 191 -3.10 -16.23 11.58
C PHE A 191 -2.69 -16.84 12.92
N ILE A 192 -2.60 -16.02 13.98
CA ILE A 192 -2.17 -16.45 15.31
C ILE A 192 -3.39 -16.56 16.23
N LYS A 193 -3.70 -17.78 16.67
CA LYS A 193 -4.78 -18.01 17.64
C LYS A 193 -4.46 -17.30 18.97
N ASP A 194 -5.47 -16.64 19.54
CA ASP A 194 -5.34 -15.92 20.82
C ASP A 194 -4.25 -14.83 20.83
N PHE A 195 -3.91 -14.26 19.66
CA PHE A 195 -2.85 -13.25 19.51
C PHE A 195 -2.90 -12.14 20.57
N ASN A 196 -4.09 -11.57 20.81
CA ASN A 196 -4.26 -10.49 21.79
C ASN A 196 -3.84 -10.89 23.21
N LYS A 197 -4.01 -12.16 23.61
CA LYS A 197 -3.57 -12.65 24.92
C LYS A 197 -2.04 -12.76 24.98
N ILE A 198 -1.42 -13.18 23.88
CA ILE A 198 0.04 -13.33 23.76
C ILE A 198 0.75 -11.98 23.78
N ILE A 199 0.20 -10.96 23.10
CA ILE A 199 0.80 -9.61 23.06
C ILE A 199 0.44 -8.74 24.26
N MET A 200 -0.51 -9.16 25.10
CA MET A 200 -0.96 -8.42 26.28
C MET A 200 0.21 -7.95 27.18
N PRO A 201 1.20 -8.79 27.56
CA PRO A 201 2.35 -8.36 28.35
C PRO A 201 3.29 -7.38 27.64
N LEU A 202 3.21 -7.24 26.31
CA LEU A 202 3.98 -6.24 25.56
C LEU A 202 3.19 -4.95 25.34
N SER A 203 1.85 -5.05 25.32
CA SER A 203 0.95 -3.91 25.09
C SER A 203 0.98 -2.87 26.22
N CYS A 204 1.35 -3.26 27.45
CA CYS A 204 1.52 -2.34 28.57
C CYS A 204 2.71 -1.38 28.37
N TYR A 205 3.73 -1.76 27.61
CA TYR A 205 4.84 -0.88 27.24
C TYR A 205 4.49 0.14 26.14
N ARG A 206 3.26 0.05 25.59
CA ARG A 206 2.74 1.02 24.61
C ARG A 206 2.31 2.35 25.25
N ARG A 207 2.27 2.44 26.60
CA ARG A 207 1.87 3.62 27.37
C ARG A 207 2.94 3.99 28.41
N MET A 208 3.75 5.00 28.13
CA MET A 208 4.26 5.89 29.17
C MET A 208 3.30 7.10 29.31
N PRO A 209 3.12 7.66 30.52
CA PRO A 209 1.89 8.31 30.92
C PRO A 209 1.84 9.79 30.52
N THR A 210 0.74 10.21 29.89
CA THR A 210 0.09 11.48 30.23
C THR A 210 -1.42 11.25 30.34
N LEU A 211 -1.88 11.36 31.60
CA LEU A 211 -3.23 11.62 32.10
C LEU A 211 -4.34 10.60 31.84
N SER A 212 -4.84 10.09 32.98
CA SER A 212 -6.09 9.38 33.19
C SER A 212 -7.30 10.15 32.69
N LEU A 213 -8.28 9.44 32.13
CA LEU A 213 -9.67 9.53 32.61
C LEU A 213 -10.45 8.30 32.13
N THR A 214 -11.08 7.68 33.11
CA THR A 214 -12.06 6.60 33.04
C THR A 214 -13.30 7.01 32.24
N SER A 215 -13.92 6.02 31.59
CA SER A 215 -15.29 6.01 31.02
C SER A 215 -15.62 7.04 29.93
N LEU A 216 -15.59 6.64 28.64
CA LEU A 216 -16.74 6.63 27.72
C LEU A 216 -16.32 6.15 26.30
N VAL A 217 -17.13 5.22 25.77
CA VAL A 217 -17.40 4.87 24.35
C VAL A 217 -16.24 4.43 23.45
N TRP A 218 -16.34 3.16 23.05
CA TRP A 218 -15.65 2.56 21.91
C TRP A 218 -16.26 3.13 20.61
N MET A 219 -15.62 4.11 19.96
CA MET A 219 -15.89 4.46 18.56
C MET A 219 -14.69 4.07 17.71
N HIS A 220 -14.91 3.13 16.79
CA HIS A 220 -13.98 2.87 15.70
C HIS A 220 -13.79 4.16 14.90
N PHE A 221 -12.55 4.65 14.81
CA PHE A 221 -12.15 5.52 13.71
C PHE A 221 -10.91 4.92 13.04
N LYS A 222 -11.14 4.50 11.80
CA LYS A 222 -10.14 4.05 10.83
C LYS A 222 -9.44 5.32 10.32
N SER A 223 -8.12 5.40 10.44
CA SER A 223 -7.29 6.37 9.70
C SER A 223 -6.39 5.62 8.74
#